data_AF-A0A7G6YXV9-F1
#
_entry.id   AF-A0A7G6YXV9-F1
#
_cell.length_a   1.000
_cell.length_b   1.000
_cell.length_c   1.000
_cell.angle_alpha   90.00
_cell.angle_beta   90.00
_cell.angle_gamma   90.00
#
_symmetry.space_group_name_H-M   'P 1'
#
loop_
_entity.id
_entity.type
_entity.pdbx_description
1 polymer ?
#
loop_
_entity_poly.entity_id
_entity_poly.type
_entity_poly.pdbx_seq_one_letter_code
_entity_poly.pdbx_strand_id
1 'polypeptide(L)'
;MTDDDGPLSETAGPDDDVPVPGGPSGRVVLAEVVSTELSATECSVMVSSRASGAVVAFAGVVRDHDDGRGVTALHYEAHPSAGDVMAEVAEQIAARHPEVTIAVQHRVGDLDVGDLALACAVASAHRAAAFVACSDLVDLVKERVPIWKRQEFTDGTDEWVASLG
;
A
#
# COMPACT_ATOMS: atom_id res chain seq x y z
N MET A 1 60.73 35.01 -24.83
CA MET A 1 59.85 36.17 -24.62
C MET A 1 58.44 35.63 -24.80
N THR A 2 58.08 34.67 -23.93
CA THR A 2 57.21 34.85 -22.73
C THR A 2 55.80 35.25 -23.20
N ASP A 3 54.95 34.25 -23.42
CA ASP A 3 53.98 33.70 -22.45
C ASP A 3 52.82 34.67 -22.22
N ASP A 4 51.62 34.31 -22.65
CA ASP A 4 50.38 34.58 -21.91
C ASP A 4 49.22 33.70 -22.45
N ASP A 5 49.30 32.39 -22.24
CA ASP A 5 48.09 31.55 -22.16
C ASP A 5 47.54 31.71 -20.74
N GLY A 6 46.68 32.71 -20.55
CA GLY A 6 45.99 32.95 -19.30
C GLY A 6 45.07 31.77 -18.92
N PRO A 7 44.99 31.39 -17.64
CA PRO A 7 44.17 30.24 -17.23
C PRO A 7 42.68 30.60 -17.35
N LEU A 8 41.91 29.73 -18.00
CA LEU A 8 40.46 29.71 -17.87
C LEU A 8 40.15 29.37 -16.40
N SER A 9 39.67 30.35 -15.64
CA SER A 9 39.22 30.13 -14.27
C SER A 9 37.94 29.30 -14.29
N GLU A 10 38.03 28.05 -13.88
CA GLU A 10 36.89 27.29 -13.39
C GLU A 10 36.38 27.95 -12.10
N THR A 11 35.39 28.83 -12.22
CA THR A 11 34.57 29.18 -11.06
C THR A 11 33.61 28.00 -10.86
N ALA A 12 34.04 27.05 -10.03
CA ALA A 12 33.14 26.12 -9.37
C ALA A 12 31.97 26.95 -8.81
N GLY A 13 30.75 26.64 -9.25
CA GLY A 13 29.56 27.20 -8.64
C GLY A 13 29.58 26.88 -7.15
N PRO A 14 28.92 27.70 -6.29
CA PRO A 14 28.79 27.31 -4.91
C PRO A 14 28.14 25.93 -4.88
N ASP A 15 28.88 24.95 -4.37
CA ASP A 15 28.36 23.70 -3.88
C ASP A 15 27.29 24.08 -2.85
N ASP A 16 26.04 24.19 -3.30
CA ASP A 16 24.87 24.14 -2.44
C ASP A 16 24.80 22.69 -1.93
N ASP A 17 25.71 22.39 -1.01
CA ASP A 17 25.62 21.27 -0.08
C ASP A 17 24.45 21.59 0.87
N VAL A 18 23.24 21.51 0.31
CA VAL A 18 22.01 21.48 1.09
C VAL A 18 22.07 20.17 1.85
N PRO A 19 22.13 20.19 3.19
CA PRO A 19 22.06 18.97 3.96
C PRO A 19 20.73 18.29 3.61
N VAL A 20 20.78 17.14 2.92
CA VAL A 20 19.61 16.30 2.79
C VAL A 20 19.32 15.83 4.22
N PRO A 21 18.20 16.24 4.85
CA PRO A 21 17.88 15.75 6.18
C PRO A 21 17.79 14.23 6.07
N GLY A 22 18.49 13.52 6.95
CA GLY A 22 18.37 12.06 7.07
C GLY A 22 16.89 11.68 7.04
N GLY A 23 16.49 11.03 5.94
CA GLY A 23 15.09 10.74 5.65
C GLY A 23 14.49 9.87 6.75
N PRO A 24 13.20 10.06 7.07
CA PRO A 24 12.56 9.33 8.16
C PRO A 24 12.61 7.83 7.87
N SER A 25 12.74 7.04 8.93
CA SER A 25 12.30 5.64 8.96
C SER A 25 10.92 5.53 8.28
N GLY A 26 10.67 4.43 7.56
CA GLY A 26 9.43 4.25 6.79
C GLY A 26 8.18 4.63 7.58
N ARG A 27 7.23 5.29 6.93
CA ARG A 27 6.10 5.95 7.60
C ARG A 27 4.78 5.27 7.25
N VAL A 28 4.02 4.88 8.26
CA VAL A 28 2.61 4.50 8.12
C VAL A 28 1.74 5.74 8.36
N VAL A 29 0.91 6.12 7.39
CA VAL A 29 -0.04 7.24 7.54
C VAL A 29 -1.47 6.76 7.76
N LEU A 30 -1.77 5.51 7.43
CA LEU A 30 -3.08 4.88 7.63
C LEU A 30 -2.92 3.34 7.63
N ALA A 31 -3.54 2.67 8.60
CA ALA A 31 -3.61 1.22 8.66
C ALA A 31 -4.86 0.80 9.46
N GLU A 32 -5.95 0.47 8.78
CA GLU A 32 -7.25 0.29 9.43
C GLU A 32 -8.08 -0.87 8.86
N VAL A 33 -9.04 -1.34 9.67
CA VAL A 33 -10.15 -2.18 9.23
C VAL A 33 -11.43 -1.38 9.42
N VAL A 34 -12.21 -1.20 8.36
CA VAL A 34 -13.38 -0.29 8.34
C VAL A 34 -14.60 -0.98 7.73
N SER A 35 -15.80 -0.46 7.99
CA SER A 35 -17.04 -0.94 7.35
C SER A 35 -17.52 -0.03 6.21
N THR A 36 -16.82 1.08 5.96
CA THR A 36 -17.14 2.04 4.90
C THR A 36 -16.50 1.65 3.57
N GLU A 37 -17.01 2.22 2.48
CA GLU A 37 -16.39 2.08 1.15
C GLU A 37 -14.92 2.54 1.16
N LEU A 38 -14.09 1.87 0.37
CA LEU A 38 -12.67 2.17 0.25
C LEU A 38 -12.37 2.94 -1.03
N SER A 39 -11.29 3.72 -0.99
CA SER A 39 -10.76 4.40 -2.17
C SER A 39 -9.24 4.25 -2.26
N ALA A 40 -8.77 3.51 -3.26
CA ALA A 40 -7.36 3.42 -3.59
C ALA A 40 -6.77 4.78 -4.00
N THR A 41 -7.60 5.66 -4.58
CA THR A 41 -7.22 7.03 -4.91
C THR A 41 -6.99 7.87 -3.65
N GLU A 42 -7.86 7.77 -2.66
CA GLU A 42 -7.66 8.48 -1.38
C GLU A 42 -6.41 7.98 -0.67
N CYS A 43 -6.18 6.66 -0.63
CA CYS A 43 -4.92 6.08 -0.14
C CYS A 43 -3.71 6.69 -0.86
N SER A 44 -3.77 6.81 -2.19
CA SER A 44 -2.70 7.39 -3.01
C SER A 44 -2.43 8.86 -2.66
N VAL A 45 -3.49 9.64 -2.42
CA VAL A 45 -3.37 11.04 -2.01
C VAL A 45 -2.72 11.16 -0.63
N MET A 46 -3.10 10.30 0.32
CA MET A 46 -2.57 10.33 1.70
C MET A 46 -1.07 10.03 1.78
N VAL A 47 -0.55 9.13 0.93
CA VAL A 47 0.89 8.78 0.91
C VAL A 47 1.74 9.74 0.08
N SER A 48 1.11 10.58 -0.75
CA SER A 48 1.82 11.46 -1.68
C SER A 48 2.51 12.62 -0.95
N SER A 49 3.70 12.98 -1.41
CA SER A 49 4.46 14.13 -0.91
C SER A 49 5.27 14.76 -2.03
N ARG A 50 5.86 15.94 -1.78
CA ARG A 50 6.78 16.59 -2.73
C ARG A 50 8.05 15.77 -3.02
N ALA A 51 8.41 14.83 -2.14
CA ALA A 51 9.55 13.94 -2.31
C ALA A 51 9.20 12.63 -3.04
N SER A 52 7.90 12.37 -3.28
CA SER A 52 7.45 11.14 -3.91
C SER A 52 7.67 11.20 -5.43
N GLY A 53 8.56 10.37 -5.95
CA GLY A 53 8.76 10.18 -7.39
C GLY A 53 7.90 9.06 -7.97
N ALA A 54 7.27 8.24 -7.12
CA ALA A 54 6.33 7.21 -7.50
C ALA A 54 5.29 6.97 -6.39
N VAL A 55 4.08 6.60 -6.83
CA VAL A 55 3.02 6.04 -5.98
C VAL A 55 2.51 4.79 -6.68
N VAL A 56 2.45 3.68 -5.95
CA VAL A 56 1.86 2.43 -6.40
C VAL A 56 0.64 2.17 -5.53
N ALA A 57 -0.49 1.87 -6.17
CA ALA A 57 -1.73 1.55 -5.49
C ALA A 57 -2.21 0.16 -5.89
N PHE A 58 -2.83 -0.52 -4.93
CA PHE A 58 -3.50 -1.80 -5.14
C PHE A 58 -4.95 -1.70 -4.68
N ALA A 59 -5.82 -2.37 -5.44
CA ALA A 59 -7.25 -2.48 -5.17
C ALA A 59 -7.67 -3.96 -5.31
N GLY A 60 -8.06 -4.57 -4.20
CA GLY A 60 -8.63 -5.91 -4.14
C GLY A 60 -10.12 -5.85 -4.40
N VAL A 61 -10.53 -6.15 -5.64
CA VAL A 61 -11.91 -6.06 -6.10
C VAL A 61 -12.63 -7.40 -5.95
N VAL A 62 -13.88 -7.38 -5.48
CA VAL A 62 -14.75 -8.56 -5.46
C VAL A 62 -15.08 -8.98 -6.88
N ARG A 63 -14.78 -10.23 -7.23
CA ARG A 63 -15.07 -10.84 -8.54
C ARG A 63 -16.45 -11.49 -8.54
N ASP A 64 -17.03 -11.64 -9.72
CA ASP A 64 -18.30 -12.35 -9.96
C ASP A 64 -18.17 -13.88 -9.96
N HIS A 65 -16.97 -14.41 -9.70
CA HIS A 65 -16.71 -15.84 -9.64
C HIS A 65 -15.55 -16.19 -8.70
N ASP A 66 -15.61 -17.37 -8.11
CA ASP A 66 -14.51 -18.02 -7.39
C ASP A 66 -14.49 -19.52 -7.73
N ASP A 67 -13.32 -20.05 -8.09
CA ASP A 67 -13.14 -21.45 -8.53
C ASP A 67 -14.18 -21.97 -9.55
N GLY A 68 -14.57 -21.11 -10.49
CA GLY A 68 -15.53 -21.43 -11.56
C GLY A 68 -17.00 -21.41 -11.12
N ARG A 69 -17.29 -21.04 -9.87
CA ARG A 69 -18.65 -20.84 -9.35
C ARG A 69 -18.99 -19.35 -9.38
N GLY A 70 -20.21 -19.01 -9.80
CA GLY A 70 -20.70 -17.64 -9.78
C GLY A 70 -20.93 -17.15 -8.34
N VAL A 71 -20.39 -15.97 -8.02
CA VAL A 71 -20.51 -15.31 -6.72
C VAL A 71 -21.46 -14.12 -6.84
N THR A 72 -22.39 -13.99 -5.91
CA THR A 72 -23.35 -12.87 -5.87
C THR A 72 -22.90 -11.77 -4.91
N ALA A 73 -22.33 -12.14 -3.76
CA ALA A 73 -21.88 -11.22 -2.74
C ALA A 73 -20.84 -11.88 -1.82
N LEU A 74 -20.09 -11.05 -1.10
CA LEU A 74 -19.20 -11.46 -0.02
C LEU A 74 -19.62 -10.80 1.30
N HIS A 75 -19.46 -11.53 2.39
CA HIS A 75 -19.53 -10.98 3.75
C HIS A 75 -18.19 -11.17 4.44
N TYR A 76 -17.57 -10.08 4.88
CA TYR A 76 -16.29 -10.11 5.59
C TYR A 76 -16.49 -9.90 7.10
N GLU A 77 -15.94 -10.80 7.90
CA GLU A 77 -15.86 -10.67 9.36
C GLU A 77 -14.41 -10.51 9.79
N ALA A 78 -14.18 -9.73 10.85
CA ALA A 78 -12.85 -9.51 11.40
C ALA A 78 -12.81 -9.84 12.89
N HIS A 79 -11.69 -10.43 13.32
CA HIS A 79 -11.41 -10.55 14.75
C HIS A 79 -11.25 -9.15 15.37
N PRO A 80 -11.59 -8.93 16.64
CA PRO A 80 -11.41 -7.63 17.29
C PRO A 80 -9.98 -7.08 17.24
N SER A 81 -8.96 -7.95 17.12
CA SER A 81 -7.56 -7.55 16.98
C SER A 81 -7.14 -7.23 15.54
N ALA A 82 -8.01 -7.34 14.55
CA ALA A 82 -7.62 -7.19 13.14
C ALA A 82 -7.05 -5.79 12.84
N GLY A 83 -7.59 -4.74 13.45
CA GLY A 83 -7.03 -3.38 13.35
C GLY A 83 -5.62 -3.28 13.91
N ASP A 84 -5.37 -3.84 15.09
CA ASP A 84 -4.05 -3.85 15.71
C ASP A 84 -3.04 -4.63 14.85
N VAL A 85 -3.43 -5.81 14.35
CA VAL A 85 -2.57 -6.62 13.47
C VAL A 85 -2.32 -5.94 12.13
N MET A 86 -3.30 -5.22 11.57
CA MET A 86 -3.12 -4.41 10.35
C MET A 86 -2.05 -3.33 10.56
N ALA A 87 -2.10 -2.62 11.70
CA ALA A 87 -1.11 -1.62 12.05
C ALA A 87 0.30 -2.24 12.20
N GLU A 88 0.42 -3.35 12.93
CA GLU A 88 1.69 -4.08 13.06
C GLU A 88 2.28 -4.52 11.71
N VAL A 89 1.42 -5.03 10.81
CA VAL A 89 1.83 -5.44 9.46
C VAL A 89 2.37 -4.25 8.67
N ALA A 90 1.66 -3.12 8.68
CA ALA A 90 2.09 -1.91 7.98
C ALA A 90 3.43 -1.38 8.55
N GLU A 91 3.58 -1.36 9.87
CA GLU A 91 4.84 -0.98 10.53
C GLU A 91 5.99 -1.93 10.17
N GLN A 92 5.74 -3.24 10.11
CA GLN A 92 6.74 -4.23 9.72
C GLN A 92 7.19 -4.03 8.26
N ILE A 93 6.30 -3.64 7.37
CA ILE A 93 6.64 -3.32 5.97
C ILE A 93 7.46 -2.02 5.92
N ALA A 94 7.00 -0.98 6.62
CA ALA A 94 7.72 0.29 6.70
C ALA A 94 9.13 0.16 7.31
N ALA A 95 9.32 -0.75 8.27
CA ALA A 95 10.63 -1.05 8.84
C ALA A 95 11.56 -1.78 7.85
N ARG A 96 11.01 -2.64 6.98
CA ARG A 96 11.75 -3.33 5.92
C ARG A 96 12.10 -2.42 4.74
N HIS A 97 11.27 -1.42 4.48
CA HIS A 97 11.37 -0.48 3.37
C HIS A 97 11.37 0.96 3.92
N PRO A 98 12.48 1.42 4.54
CA PRO A 98 12.49 2.70 5.25
C PRO A 98 12.25 3.92 4.35
N GLU A 99 12.38 3.78 3.02
CA GLU A 99 12.18 4.83 2.04
C GLU A 99 10.72 5.00 1.58
N VAL A 100 9.77 4.29 2.18
CA VAL A 100 8.37 4.31 1.73
C VAL A 100 7.39 4.94 2.74
N THR A 101 6.30 5.49 2.20
CA THR A 101 5.11 5.89 2.97
C THR A 101 3.94 5.00 2.61
N ILE A 102 3.22 4.48 3.60
CA ILE A 102 2.18 3.44 3.45
C ILE A 102 0.81 3.91 3.93
N ALA A 103 -0.22 3.62 3.16
CA ALA A 103 -1.62 3.63 3.58
C ALA A 103 -2.28 2.29 3.21
N VAL A 104 -3.02 1.67 4.13
CA VAL A 104 -3.78 0.44 3.89
C VAL A 104 -5.08 0.41 4.67
N GLN A 105 -6.15 -0.06 4.02
CA GLN A 105 -7.43 -0.32 4.64
C GLN A 105 -8.04 -1.62 4.12
N HIS A 106 -8.68 -2.38 5.00
CA HIS A 106 -9.52 -3.51 4.63
C HIS A 106 -10.98 -3.24 5.02
N ARG A 107 -11.92 -3.57 4.13
CA ARG A 107 -13.35 -3.42 4.37
C ARG A 107 -13.93 -4.70 4.96
N VAL A 108 -14.81 -4.54 5.95
CA VAL A 108 -15.62 -5.62 6.54
C VAL A 108 -17.11 -5.35 6.32
N GLY A 109 -17.94 -6.37 6.57
CA GLY A 109 -19.37 -6.34 6.29
C GLY A 109 -19.71 -6.86 4.90
N ASP A 110 -20.87 -6.46 4.39
CA ASP A 110 -21.37 -6.88 3.08
C ASP A 110 -20.72 -6.09 1.95
N LEU A 111 -20.25 -6.82 0.93
CA LEU A 111 -19.66 -6.30 -0.29
C LEU A 111 -20.29 -6.97 -1.51
N ASP A 112 -20.64 -6.14 -2.49
CA ASP A 112 -21.13 -6.59 -3.78
C ASP A 112 -19.99 -6.86 -4.76
N VAL A 113 -20.29 -7.56 -5.85
CA VAL A 113 -19.36 -7.70 -6.98
C VAL A 113 -18.94 -6.31 -7.49
N GLY A 114 -17.63 -6.09 -7.62
CA GLY A 114 -17.06 -4.80 -8.00
C GLY A 114 -16.62 -3.91 -6.83
N ASP A 115 -17.04 -4.21 -5.60
CA ASP A 115 -16.59 -3.48 -4.42
C ASP A 115 -15.11 -3.74 -4.10
N LEU A 116 -14.49 -2.80 -3.38
CA LEU A 116 -13.13 -2.96 -2.85
C LEU A 116 -13.17 -3.60 -1.46
N ALA A 117 -12.56 -4.78 -1.34
CA ALA A 117 -12.29 -5.43 -0.07
C ALA A 117 -11.00 -4.92 0.58
N LEU A 118 -10.00 -4.56 -0.23
CA LEU A 118 -8.70 -4.08 0.23
C LEU A 118 -8.23 -2.93 -0.65
N ALA A 119 -7.81 -1.83 -0.05
CA ALA A 119 -7.17 -0.71 -0.74
C ALA A 119 -5.85 -0.39 -0.04
N CYS A 120 -4.78 -0.26 -0.80
CA CYS A 120 -3.52 0.27 -0.26
C CYS A 120 -2.78 1.12 -1.27
N ALA A 121 -1.91 1.99 -0.77
CA ALA A 121 -0.99 2.76 -1.57
C ALA A 121 0.36 2.87 -0.86
N VAL A 122 1.42 2.89 -1.66
CA VAL A 122 2.80 3.06 -1.21
C VAL A 122 3.48 4.10 -2.07
N ALA A 123 4.04 5.12 -1.43
CA ALA A 123 4.83 6.17 -2.10
C ALA A 123 6.32 6.01 -1.80
N SER A 124 7.16 6.32 -2.79
CA SER A 124 8.62 6.37 -2.64
C SER A 124 9.23 7.37 -3.62
N ALA A 125 10.50 7.74 -3.43
CA ALA A 125 11.28 8.51 -4.41
C ALA A 125 11.47 7.75 -5.73
N HIS A 126 11.54 6.42 -5.68
CA HIS A 126 11.77 5.58 -6.86
C HIS A 126 10.75 4.45 -6.97
N ARG A 127 10.26 4.20 -8.19
CA ARG A 127 9.19 3.22 -8.45
C ARG A 127 9.49 1.80 -7.95
N ALA A 128 10.76 1.37 -7.99
CA ALA A 128 11.13 0.00 -7.66
C ALA A 128 10.78 -0.34 -6.20
N ALA A 129 11.13 0.54 -5.26
CA ALA A 129 10.80 0.39 -3.85
C ALA A 129 9.28 0.37 -3.61
N ALA A 130 8.55 1.28 -4.26
CA ALA A 130 7.08 1.34 -4.13
C ALA A 130 6.39 0.06 -4.62
N PHE A 131 6.83 -0.53 -5.74
CA PHE A 131 6.27 -1.78 -6.23
C PHE A 131 6.54 -2.95 -5.29
N VAL A 132 7.79 -3.12 -4.84
CA VAL A 132 8.17 -4.22 -3.94
C VAL A 132 7.42 -4.11 -2.62
N ALA A 133 7.44 -2.94 -1.98
CA ALA A 133 6.78 -2.74 -0.70
C ALA A 133 5.25 -2.88 -0.78
N CYS A 134 4.62 -2.45 -1.89
CA CYS A 134 3.17 -2.62 -2.07
C CYS A 134 2.79 -4.10 -2.23
N SER A 135 3.58 -4.89 -2.98
CA SER A 135 3.36 -6.34 -3.09
C SER A 135 3.52 -7.03 -1.73
N ASP A 136 4.64 -6.79 -1.04
CA ASP A 136 4.92 -7.36 0.27
C ASP A 136 3.83 -7.02 1.29
N LEU A 137 3.28 -5.81 1.22
CA LEU A 137 2.21 -5.36 2.10
C LEU A 137 0.92 -6.15 1.88
N VAL A 138 0.50 -6.30 0.62
CA VAL A 138 -0.73 -7.06 0.29
C VAL A 138 -0.60 -8.52 0.71
N ASP A 139 0.55 -9.13 0.44
CA ASP A 139 0.81 -10.53 0.80
C ASP A 139 0.77 -10.71 2.33
N LEU A 140 1.46 -9.85 3.08
CA LEU A 140 1.50 -9.96 4.53
C LEU A 140 0.15 -9.64 5.19
N VAL A 141 -0.64 -8.71 4.62
CA VAL A 141 -2.01 -8.44 5.08
C VAL A 141 -2.86 -9.69 4.95
N LYS A 142 -2.83 -10.36 3.79
CA LYS A 142 -3.60 -11.59 3.55
C LYS A 142 -3.14 -12.75 4.42
N GLU A 143 -1.86 -12.81 4.76
CA GLU A 143 -1.30 -13.85 5.62
C GLU A 143 -1.66 -13.66 7.10
N ARG A 144 -1.57 -12.43 7.61
CA ARG A 144 -1.58 -12.19 9.06
C ARG A 144 -2.86 -11.58 9.60
N VAL A 145 -3.57 -10.76 8.84
CA VAL A 145 -4.71 -10.01 9.37
C VAL A 145 -5.91 -10.97 9.52
N PRO A 146 -6.43 -11.18 10.75
CA PRO A 146 -7.46 -12.17 11.03
C PRO A 146 -8.85 -11.72 10.53
N ILE A 147 -9.05 -11.86 9.22
CA ILE A 147 -10.28 -11.54 8.49
C ILE A 147 -10.72 -12.77 7.70
N TRP A 148 -12.02 -13.08 7.76
CA TRP A 148 -12.65 -14.21 7.10
C TRP A 148 -13.69 -13.71 6.10
N LYS A 149 -13.83 -14.42 4.97
CA LYS A 149 -14.89 -14.15 3.98
C LYS A 149 -15.90 -15.29 3.99
N ARG A 150 -17.18 -14.95 3.97
CA ARG A 150 -18.27 -15.83 3.54
C ARG A 150 -18.67 -15.45 2.14
N GLN A 151 -18.72 -16.41 1.23
CA GLN A 151 -19.11 -16.21 -0.16
C GLN A 151 -20.51 -16.74 -0.39
N GLU A 152 -21.36 -15.97 -1.04
CA GLU A 152 -22.69 -16.42 -1.48
C GLU A 152 -22.66 -16.71 -2.97
N PHE A 153 -23.16 -17.88 -3.37
CA PHE A 153 -23.10 -18.35 -4.75
C PHE A 153 -24.47 -18.25 -5.45
N THR A 154 -24.44 -18.20 -6.78
CA THR A 154 -25.65 -18.10 -7.62
C THR A 154 -26.60 -19.29 -7.51
N ASP A 155 -26.13 -20.42 -6.98
CA ASP A 155 -26.94 -21.63 -6.74
C ASP A 155 -27.65 -21.63 -5.37
N GLY A 156 -27.48 -20.56 -4.58
CA GLY A 156 -28.06 -20.39 -3.25
C GLY A 156 -27.26 -21.03 -2.11
N THR A 157 -26.07 -21.57 -2.38
CA THR A 157 -25.15 -22.07 -1.35
C THR A 157 -24.23 -20.97 -0.84
N ASP A 158 -23.64 -21.17 0.34
CA ASP A 158 -22.60 -20.30 0.91
C ASP A 158 -21.39 -21.08 1.44
N GLU A 159 -20.23 -20.42 1.48
CA GLU A 159 -18.97 -21.02 1.93
C GLU A 159 -18.12 -20.02 2.70
N TRP A 160 -17.63 -20.44 3.86
CA TRP A 160 -16.62 -19.70 4.63
C TRP A 160 -15.23 -20.07 4.19
N VAL A 161 -14.45 -19.07 3.78
CA VAL A 161 -13.05 -19.21 3.44
C VAL A 161 -12.24 -18.44 4.47
N ALA A 162 -11.34 -19.14 5.16
CA ALA A 162 -10.30 -18.48 5.94
C ALA A 162 -9.27 -17.88 4.99
N SER A 163 -8.82 -16.65 5.27
CA SER A 163 -7.69 -16.07 4.57
C SER A 163 -6.43 -16.88 4.88
N LEU A 164 -6.18 -17.90 4.06
CA LEU A 164 -4.86 -18.45 3.84
C LEU A 164 -4.66 -18.32 2.34
N GLY A 165 -3.75 -17.41 1.97
CA GLY A 165 -3.51 -16.99 0.59
C GLY A 165 -3.18 -18.13 -0.37
#